data_AF-A0A3M1HX72-F1
#
_entry.id   AF-A0A3M1HX72-F1
#
_cell.length_a   1.000
_cell.length_b   1.000
_cell.length_c   1.000
_cell.angle_alpha   90.00
_cell.angle_beta   90.00
_cell.angle_gamma   90.00
#
_symmetry.space_group_name_H-M   'P 1'
#
loop_
_entity.id
_entity.type
_entity.pdbx_description
1 polymer ?
#
loop_
_entity_poly.entity_id
_entity_poly.type
_entity_poly.pdbx_seq_one_letter_code
_entity_poly.pdbx_strand_id
1 'polypeptide(L)' 'MRLLITAGPTREYIDEVRFLSNPSSGYMGICLAREALHRGHETVLVLGPTHLKPPEESK' A
#
# COMPACT_ATOMS: atom_id res chain seq x y z
N MET A 1 -10.41 4.74 15.24
CA MET A 1 -11.03 5.08 13.94
C MET A 1 -10.90 3.87 13.01
N ARG A 2 -11.64 3.85 11.89
CA ARG A 2 -11.39 2.90 10.80
C ARG A 2 -10.74 3.65 9.65
N LEU A 3 -9.59 3.18 9.20
CA LEU A 3 -8.77 3.85 8.19
C LEU A 3 -8.58 2.92 6.99
N LEU A 4 -8.78 3.46 5.80
CA LEU A 4 -8.42 2.83 4.55
C LEU A 4 -7.24 3.59 3.97
N ILE A 5 -6.12 2.91 3.78
CA ILE A 5 -4.90 3.48 3.20
C ILE A 5 -4.64 2.73 1.89
N THR A 6 -4.46 3.48 0.80
CA THR A 6 -3.96 2.95 -0.47
C THR A 6 -2.50 3.33 -0.61
N ALA A 7 -1.66 2.41 -1.06
CA ALA A 7 -0.23 2.64 -1.17
C ALA A 7 0.38 1.84 -2.32
N GLY A 8 1.55 2.27 -2.79
CA GLY A 8 2.27 1.60 -3.87
C GLY A 8 1.87 2.08 -5.26
N PRO A 9 2.50 1.50 -6.29
CA PRO A 9 2.25 1.89 -7.67
C PRO A 9 0.98 1.23 -8.22
N THR A 10 0.39 1.85 -9.25
CA THR A 10 -0.61 1.22 -10.11
C THR A 10 0.06 0.64 -11.35
N ARG A 11 -0.60 -0.29 -12.03
CA ARG A 11 -0.12 -0.85 -13.31
C ARG A 11 -1.28 -0.88 -14.31
N GLU A 12 -1.24 0.02 -15.28
CA GLU A 12 -2.19 0.05 -16.39
C GLU A 12 -1.59 -0.70 -17.57
N TYR A 13 -2.11 -1.89 -17.87
CA TYR A 13 -1.56 -2.76 -18.91
C TYR A 13 -1.84 -2.21 -20.31
N ILE A 14 -0.79 -2.08 -21.12
CA ILE A 14 -0.88 -1.77 -22.55
C ILE A 14 -1.08 -3.07 -23.33
N ASP A 15 -0.38 -4.11 -22.91
CA ASP A 15 -0.47 -5.49 -23.39
C ASP A 15 -0.06 -6.44 -22.25
N GLU A 16 0.05 -7.75 -22.51
CA GLU A 16 0.28 -8.78 -21.49
C GLU A 16 1.61 -8.61 -20.70
N VAL A 17 2.58 -7.86 -21.23
CA VAL A 17 3.92 -7.73 -20.63
C VAL A 17 4.32 -6.29 -20.31
N ARG A 18 3.79 -5.29 -21.02
CA ARG A 18 4.07 -3.87 -20.80
C ARG A 18 2.91 -3.19 -20.08
N PHE A 19 3.25 -2.32 -19.14
CA PHE A 19 2.29 -1.49 -18.43
C PHE A 19 2.86 -0.11 -18.15
N LEU A 20 1.99 0.89 -18.05
CA LEU A 20 2.32 2.20 -17.49
C LEU A 20 2.18 2.14 -15.97
N SER A 21 3.13 2.74 -15.27
CA SER A 21 3.16 2.76 -13.82
C SER A 21 3.65 4.11 -13.30
N ASN A 22 3.60 4.27 -11.98
CA ASN A 22 4.16 5.43 -11.29
C ASN A 22 5.34 4.98 -10.41
N PRO A 23 6.31 5.85 -10.10
CA PRO A 23 7.52 5.49 -9.34
C PRO A 23 7.28 5.39 -7.83
N SER A 24 6.04 5.21 -7.37
CA SER A 24 5.74 5.03 -5.96
C SER A 24 6.33 3.72 -5.45
N SER A 25 7.09 3.80 -4.35
CA SER A 25 7.56 2.60 -3.65
C SER A 25 6.50 1.99 -2.73
N GLY A 26 5.48 2.78 -2.34
CA GLY A 26 4.52 2.45 -1.30
C GLY A 26 5.03 2.59 0.14
N TYR A 27 6.31 2.94 0.34
CA TYR A 27 6.95 3.00 1.66
C TYR A 27 6.21 3.93 2.64
N MET A 28 5.87 5.14 2.20
CA MET A 28 5.17 6.11 3.05
C MET A 28 3.82 5.58 3.53
N GLY A 29 3.04 4.95 2.65
CA GLY A 29 1.73 4.39 3.02
C GLY A 29 1.85 3.24 4.03
N ILE A 30 2.88 2.40 3.89
CA ILE A 30 3.20 1.36 4.89
C ILE A 30 3.56 1.98 6.25
N CYS A 31 4.37 3.04 6.28
CA CYS A 31 4.69 3.75 7.52
C CYS A 31 3.46 4.35 8.20
N LEU A 32 2.56 4.96 7.41
CA LEU A 32 1.30 5.51 7.91
C LEU A 32 0.39 4.39 8.47
N ALA A 33 0.30 3.26 7.78
CA ALA A 33 -0.49 2.12 8.24
C ALA A 33 0.05 1.56 9.56
N ARG A 34 1.38 1.41 9.67
CA ARG A 34 2.03 0.97 10.91
C ARG A 34 1.73 1.91 12.07
N GLU A 35 1.88 3.22 11.85
CA GLU A 35 1.62 4.21 12.90
C GLU A 35 0.14 4.27 13.31
N ALA A 36 -0.78 4.12 12.35
CA ALA A 36 -2.20 4.05 12.64
C ALA A 36 -2.56 2.81 13.50
N LEU A 37 -1.96 1.66 13.19
CA LEU A 37 -2.09 0.44 14.00
C LEU A 37 -1.50 0.65 15.40
N HIS A 38 -0.31 1.25 15.51
CA HIS A 38 0.32 1.57 16.79
C HIS A 38 -0.56 2.48 17.67
N ARG A 39 -1.35 3.36 17.05
CA ARG A 39 -2.33 4.23 17.74
C ARG A 39 -3.67 3.54 18.05
N GLY A 40 -3.79 2.24 17.79
CA GLY A 40 -4.99 1.45 18.07
C GLY A 40 -6.13 1.71 17.09
N HIS A 41 -5.84 2.11 15.85
CA HIS A 41 -6.86 2.25 14.81
C HIS A 41 -6.98 0.97 13.98
N GLU A 42 -8.21 0.59 13.66
CA GLU A 42 -8.48 -0.45 12.67
C GLU A 42 -8.04 0.08 11.30
N THR A 43 -7.07 -0.57 10.68
CA THR A 43 -6.44 -0.09 9.45
C THR A 43 -6.47 -1.17 8.39
N VAL A 44 -7.03 -0.83 7.24
CA VAL A 44 -6.97 -1.62 6.01
C VAL A 44 -5.94 -0.99 5.09
N LEU A 45 -4.99 -1.78 4.61
CA LEU A 45 -3.96 -1.33 3.68
C LEU A 45 -4.11 -2.04 2.35
N VAL A 46 -4.58 -1.31 1.33
CA VAL A 46 -4.59 -1.79 -0.05
C VAL A 46 -3.25 -1.42 -0.69
N LEU A 47 -2.37 -2.41 -0.82
CA LEU A 47 -1.01 -2.24 -1.31
C LEU A 47 -0.89 -2.69 -2.77
N GLY A 48 -0.48 -1.77 -3.65
CA GLY A 48 -0.09 -2.06 -5.02
C GLY A 48 1.25 -2.84 -5.09
N PRO A 49 1.69 -3.24 -6.29
CA PRO A 49 2.85 -4.11 -6.46
C PRO A 49 4.14 -3.51 -5.88
N THR A 50 4.70 -4.13 -4.85
CA THR A 50 5.96 -3.71 -4.24
C THR A 50 6.66 -4.91 -3.60
N HIS A 51 7.98 -4.82 -3.43
CA HIS A 51 8.77 -5.81 -2.67
C HIS A 51 8.77 -5.55 -1.16
N LEU A 52 8.23 -4.40 -0.73
CA LEU A 52 8.12 -4.04 0.67
C LEU A 52 7.01 -4.85 1.36
N LYS A 53 7.26 -5.23 2.61
CA LYS A 53 6.28 -5.97 3.41
C LYS A 53 5.29 -5.00 4.09
N PRO A 54 3.97 -5.26 4.03
CA PRO A 54 2.99 -4.53 4.83
C PRO A 54 3.15 -4.86 6.32
N PRO A 55 2.57 -4.05 7.24
CA PRO A 55 2.44 -4.40 8.65
C PRO A 55 1.66 -5.72 8.83
N GLU A 56 2.01 -6.55 9.81
CA GLU A 56 1.37 -7.87 9.99
C GLU A 56 -0.09 -7.76 10.46
N GLU A 57 -0.41 -6.68 11.17
CA GLU A 57 -1.71 -6.44 11.80
C GLU A 57 -2.67 -5.64 10.92
N SER A 58 -2.20 -5.14 9.77
CA SER A 58 -3.11 -4.51 8.79
C SER A 58 -3.92 -5.58 8.07
N LYS A 59 -5.20 -5.31 7.87
CA LYS A 59 -6.07 -6.09 6.97
C LYS A 59 -5.83 -5.73 5.51
#